data_AF-A0A2D4PZS2-F1
#
_entry.id   AF-A0A2D4PZS2-F1
#
_cell.length_a   1.000
_cell.length_b   1.000
_cell.length_c   1.000
_cell.angle_alpha   90.00
_cell.angle_beta   90.00
_cell.angle_gamma   90.00
#
_symmetry.space_group_name_H-M   'P 1'
#
loop_
_entity.id
_entity.type
_entity.pdbx_description
1 polymer ?
#
loop_
_entity_poly.entity_id
_entity_poly.type
_entity_poly.pdbx_seq_one_letter_code
_entity_poly.pdbx_strand_id
1 'polypeptide(L)'
;MEFPDLGAHCTEPSCKRLDFLPLKCDACEQLFCTDHIAYAHHNCTSAYKKDVQVPVCPLCSTPIPVKRGEMPDIVVGAHIDQDCKSDPAQRKRKVRDQSSFCCIWKGATRIQFGNWIPGGVN
;
A
#
# COMPACT_ATOMS: atom_id res chain seq x y z
N MET A 1 -24.60 -40.08 -28.12
CA MET A 1 -23.23 -39.55 -28.01
C MET A 1 -23.10 -39.06 -26.58
N GLU A 2 -22.34 -39.79 -25.78
CA GLU A 2 -22.26 -39.58 -24.33
C GLU A 2 -21.14 -38.58 -24.11
N PHE A 3 -21.46 -37.40 -23.59
CA PHE A 3 -20.46 -36.37 -23.27
C PHE A 3 -19.76 -36.78 -21.96
N PRO A 4 -18.49 -37.19 -21.99
CA PRO A 4 -17.79 -37.59 -20.77
C PRO A 4 -17.50 -36.34 -19.93
N ASP A 5 -18.09 -36.32 -18.73
CA ASP A 5 -17.64 -35.59 -17.52
C ASP A 5 -17.03 -34.19 -17.78
N LEU A 6 -17.85 -33.27 -18.30
CA LEU A 6 -17.46 -31.87 -18.40
C LEU A 6 -17.73 -31.19 -17.06
N GLY A 7 -16.69 -31.02 -16.24
CA GLY A 7 -16.74 -30.21 -15.03
C GLY A 7 -15.94 -30.81 -13.88
N ALA A 8 -15.79 -30.05 -12.80
CA ALA A 8 -15.16 -30.54 -11.58
C ALA A 8 -16.14 -30.49 -10.42
N HIS A 9 -15.98 -31.46 -9.51
CA HIS A 9 -16.69 -31.45 -8.25
C HIS A 9 -15.98 -30.53 -7.26
N CYS A 10 -16.76 -29.80 -6.47
CA CYS A 10 -16.23 -29.04 -5.35
C CYS A 10 -15.56 -29.98 -4.34
N THR A 11 -14.37 -29.60 -3.86
CA THR A 11 -13.60 -30.35 -2.85
C THR A 11 -14.21 -30.28 -1.44
N GLU A 12 -15.16 -29.38 -1.23
CA GLU A 12 -15.88 -29.21 0.03
C GLU A 12 -16.68 -30.47 0.38
N PRO A 13 -16.52 -31.07 1.59
CA PRO A 13 -17.24 -32.30 1.94
C PRO A 13 -18.76 -32.10 2.07
N SER A 14 -19.20 -30.87 2.39
CA SER A 14 -20.61 -30.50 2.48
C SER A 14 -21.24 -30.21 1.12
N CYS A 15 -20.44 -29.96 0.07
CA CYS A 15 -20.93 -29.64 -1.26
C CYS A 15 -20.20 -30.46 -2.34
N LYS A 16 -20.89 -31.45 -2.91
CA LYS A 16 -20.42 -32.24 -4.06
C LYS A 16 -21.04 -31.77 -5.37
N ARG A 17 -21.28 -30.47 -5.51
CA ARG A 17 -21.85 -29.93 -6.74
C ARG A 17 -20.81 -29.96 -7.86
N LEU A 18 -21.26 -30.40 -9.03
CA LEU A 18 -20.49 -30.44 -10.27
C LEU A 18 -20.64 -29.07 -10.94
N ASP A 19 -19.53 -28.35 -11.10
CA ASP A 19 -19.48 -27.06 -11.79
C ASP A 19 -18.67 -27.17 -13.07
N PHE A 20 -19.22 -26.63 -14.16
CA PHE A 20 -18.60 -26.67 -15.48
C PHE A 20 -17.40 -25.72 -15.59
N LEU A 21 -17.29 -24.74 -14.69
CA LEU A 21 -16.19 -23.79 -14.61
C LEU A 21 -15.43 -23.97 -13.28
N PRO A 22 -14.49 -24.93 -13.20
CA PRO A 22 -13.72 -25.17 -11.99
C PRO A 22 -12.98 -23.90 -11.52
N LEU A 23 -13.34 -23.40 -10.33
CA LEU A 23 -12.66 -22.27 -9.73
C LEU A 23 -11.57 -22.78 -8.79
N LYS A 24 -10.32 -22.43 -9.09
CA LYS A 24 -9.16 -22.75 -8.24
C LYS A 24 -8.98 -21.67 -7.17
N CYS A 25 -8.84 -22.08 -5.92
CA CYS A 25 -8.47 -21.16 -4.84
C CYS A 25 -6.99 -20.80 -4.93
N ASP A 26 -6.64 -19.50 -4.90
CA ASP A 26 -5.24 -19.03 -4.99
C ASP A 26 -4.38 -19.45 -3.80
N ALA A 27 -4.98 -19.79 -2.66
CA ALA A 27 -4.26 -20.13 -1.45
C ALA A 27 -4.00 -21.63 -1.29
N CYS A 28 -5.02 -22.48 -1.52
CA CYS A 28 -4.93 -23.94 -1.32
C CYS A 28 -4.92 -24.73 -2.63
N GLU A 29 -5.08 -24.07 -3.78
CA GLU A 29 -5.03 -24.65 -5.12
C GLU A 29 -6.08 -25.77 -5.36
N GLN A 30 -7.08 -25.87 -4.47
CA GLN A 30 -8.21 -26.78 -4.59
C GLN A 30 -9.33 -26.17 -5.45
N LEU A 31 -10.19 -27.04 -5.99
CA LEU A 31 -11.29 -26.66 -6.86
C LEU A 31 -12.60 -26.52 -6.07
N PHE A 32 -13.26 -25.38 -6.22
CA PHE A 32 -14.54 -25.09 -5.58
C PHE A 32 -15.55 -24.57 -6.61
N CYS A 33 -16.83 -24.66 -6.26
CA CYS A 33 -17.90 -24.00 -7.01
C CYS A 33 -18.00 -22.51 -6.64
N THR A 34 -18.80 -21.76 -7.40
CA THR A 34 -19.02 -20.30 -7.24
C THR A 34 -19.40 -19.85 -5.83
N ASP A 35 -20.10 -20.70 -5.07
CA ASP A 35 -20.54 -20.39 -3.70
C ASP A 35 -19.45 -20.69 -2.65
N HIS A 36 -18.66 -21.73 -2.87
CA HIS A 36 -17.65 -22.24 -1.92
C HIS A 36 -16.22 -21.74 -2.22
N ILE A 37 -16.01 -20.96 -3.29
CA ILE A 37 -14.70 -20.35 -3.61
C ILE A 37 -14.25 -19.32 -2.56
N ALA A 38 -15.19 -18.77 -1.79
CA ALA A 38 -14.89 -17.86 -0.70
C ALA A 38 -14.09 -18.57 0.41
N TYR A 39 -13.02 -17.95 0.89
CA TYR A 39 -12.14 -18.50 1.93
C TYR A 39 -12.88 -18.89 3.22
N ALA A 40 -13.99 -18.22 3.52
CA ALA A 40 -14.84 -18.48 4.69
C ALA A 40 -15.65 -19.78 4.57
N HIS A 41 -16.02 -20.20 3.35
CA HIS A 41 -16.85 -21.39 3.15
C HIS A 41 -16.01 -22.67 3.25
N HIS A 42 -14.88 -22.73 2.54
CA HIS A 42 -14.06 -23.94 2.48
C HIS A 42 -12.97 -24.05 3.56
N ASN A 43 -13.04 -23.23 4.62
CA ASN A 43 -12.09 -23.20 5.74
C ASN A 43 -10.63 -23.32 5.26
N CYS A 44 -10.22 -22.39 4.39
CA CYS A 44 -8.95 -22.50 3.68
C CYS A 44 -7.74 -22.61 4.62
N THR A 45 -7.01 -23.73 4.57
CA THR A 45 -5.82 -23.99 5.41
C THR A 45 -4.73 -22.92 5.28
N SER A 46 -4.70 -22.22 4.14
CA SER A 46 -3.71 -21.20 3.80
C SER A 46 -4.30 -19.79 3.72
N ALA A 47 -5.51 -19.55 4.24
CA ALA A 47 -6.10 -18.21 4.38
C ALA A 47 -5.12 -17.21 5.03
N TYR A 48 -4.43 -17.67 6.09
CA TYR A 48 -3.42 -16.89 6.82
C TYR A 48 -2.31 -16.29 5.95
N LYS A 49 -2.02 -16.85 4.76
CA LYS A 49 -1.02 -16.28 3.84
C LYS A 49 -1.49 -14.96 3.20
N LYS A 50 -2.80 -14.69 3.22
CA LYS A 50 -3.46 -13.57 2.54
C LYS A 50 -4.11 -12.56 3.48
N ASP A 51 -4.28 -12.90 4.76
CA ASP A 51 -4.66 -11.97 5.83
C ASP A 51 -3.52 -10.98 6.15
N VAL A 52 -3.13 -10.18 5.15
CA VAL A 52 -2.22 -9.05 5.33
C VAL A 52 -3.07 -7.90 5.86
N GLN A 53 -2.98 -7.66 7.17
CA GLN A 53 -3.54 -6.46 7.77
C GLN A 53 -2.81 -5.25 7.18
N VAL A 54 -3.53 -4.43 6.42
CA VAL A 54 -2.99 -3.23 5.77
C VAL A 54 -3.10 -2.07 6.76
N PRO A 55 -1.98 -1.57 7.33
CA PRO A 55 -2.02 -0.40 8.19
C PRO A 55 -2.39 0.84 7.37
N VAL A 56 -3.24 1.67 7.95
CA VAL A 56 -3.62 2.97 7.37
C VAL A 56 -2.70 4.03 7.93
N CYS A 57 -2.21 4.93 7.07
CA CYS A 57 -1.42 6.07 7.53
C CYS A 57 -2.31 7.04 8.34
N PRO A 58 -1.94 7.43 9.57
CA PRO A 58 -2.73 8.36 10.37
C PRO A 58 -2.76 9.80 9.83
N LEU A 59 -1.86 10.15 8.91
CA LEU A 59 -1.73 11.52 8.39
C LEU A 59 -2.46 11.74 7.06
N CYS A 60 -2.52 10.72 6.20
CA CYS A 60 -3.11 10.82 4.86
C CYS A 60 -4.29 9.86 4.63
N SER A 61 -4.59 8.99 5.59
CA SER A 61 -5.65 7.96 5.49
C SER A 61 -5.50 7.00 4.30
N THR A 62 -4.33 6.96 3.66
CA THR A 62 -4.04 6.04 2.56
C THR A 62 -3.66 4.66 3.13
N PRO A 63 -4.22 3.56 2.60
CA PRO A 63 -3.79 2.20 2.95
C PRO A 63 -2.37 1.94 2.44
N ILE A 64 -1.47 1.49 3.32
CA ILE A 64 -0.06 1.26 2.97
C ILE A 64 0.18 -0.25 2.77
N PRO A 65 0.57 -0.70 1.57
CA PRO A 65 0.84 -2.11 1.33
C PRO A 65 2.10 -2.56 2.09
N VAL A 66 1.93 -3.47 3.04
CA VAL A 66 3.03 -4.06 3.82
C VAL A 66 3.43 -5.40 3.20
N LYS A 67 4.73 -5.62 2.99
CA LYS A 67 5.26 -6.91 2.52
C LYS A 67 5.29 -7.92 3.67
N ARG A 68 5.12 -9.21 3.33
CA ARG A 68 5.21 -10.32 4.28
C ARG A 68 6.61 -10.35 4.90
N GLY A 69 6.70 -10.05 6.21
CA GLY A 69 7.95 -10.05 6.98
C GLY A 69 8.45 -8.66 7.42
N GLU A 70 7.81 -7.57 6.97
CA GLU A 70 8.11 -6.22 7.47
C GLU A 70 7.12 -5.80 8.55
N MET A 71 7.62 -5.14 9.59
CA MET A 71 6.78 -4.60 10.66
C MET A 71 5.97 -3.40 10.15
N PRO A 72 4.66 -3.32 10.45
CA PRO A 72 3.79 -2.25 9.96
C PRO A 72 4.29 -0.86 10.38
N ASP A 73 4.85 -0.72 11.58
CA ASP A 73 5.39 0.55 12.09
C ASP A 73 6.54 1.10 11.23
N ILE A 74 7.43 0.23 10.75
CA ILE A 74 8.57 0.63 9.92
C ILE A 74 8.09 1.10 8.55
N VAL A 75 7.14 0.37 7.95
CA VAL A 75 6.58 0.71 6.64
C VAL A 75 5.76 2.00 6.71
N VAL A 76 4.98 2.20 7.77
CA VAL A 76 4.25 3.44 8.02
C VAL A 76 5.23 4.61 8.22
N GLY A 77 6.30 4.41 8.99
CA GLY A 77 7.35 5.42 9.17
C GLY A 77 8.04 5.81 7.86
N ALA A 78 8.39 4.82 7.03
CA ALA A 78 8.99 5.05 5.72
C ALA A 78 8.04 5.81 4.78
N HIS A 79 6.75 5.46 4.77
CA HIS A 79 5.73 6.19 4.02
C HIS A 79 5.65 7.65 4.46
N ILE A 80 5.61 7.91 5.78
CA ILE A 80 5.55 9.27 6.35
C ILE A 80 6.71 10.13 5.86
N ASP A 81 7.92 9.57 5.77
CA ASP A 81 9.12 10.31 5.39
C ASP A 81 9.26 10.53 3.87
N GLN A 82 8.86 9.55 3.04
CA GLN A 82 9.18 9.54 1.60
C GLN A 82 8.00 9.85 0.67
N ASP A 83 6.81 9.27 0.91
CA ASP A 83 5.70 9.28 -0.05
C ASP A 83 4.41 9.94 0.49
N CYS A 84 4.36 10.27 1.79
CA CYS A 84 3.16 10.79 2.41
C CYS A 84 2.72 12.13 1.82
N LYS A 85 1.48 12.18 1.31
CA LYS A 85 0.91 13.35 0.63
C LYS A 85 0.37 14.44 1.57
N SER A 86 0.45 14.24 2.89
CA SER A 86 -0.01 15.23 3.87
C SER A 86 0.83 16.50 3.86
N ASP A 87 0.19 17.64 4.16
CA ASP A 87 0.82 18.97 4.26
C ASP A 87 2.18 18.99 5.00
N PRO A 88 2.33 18.40 6.21
CA PRO A 88 3.61 18.40 6.92
C PRO A 88 4.74 17.63 6.19
N ALA A 89 4.40 16.57 5.46
CA ALA A 89 5.37 15.77 4.69
C ALA A 89 5.75 16.44 3.36
N GLN A 90 4.82 17.15 2.72
CA GLN A 90 5.07 17.95 1.53
C GLN A 90 6.00 19.15 1.83
N ARG A 91 5.81 19.80 2.99
CA ARG A 91 6.64 20.95 3.41
C ARG A 91 8.10 20.58 3.61
N LYS A 92 8.40 19.42 4.23
CA LYS A 92 9.78 18.90 4.37
C LYS A 92 10.49 18.69 3.03
N ARG A 93 9.77 18.18 2.01
CA ARG A 93 10.33 17.91 0.68
C ARG A 93 10.63 19.18 -0.11
N LYS A 94 9.74 20.17 -0.08
CA LYS A 94 9.98 21.48 -0.73
C LYS A 94 11.21 22.21 -0.21
N VAL A 95 11.53 22.09 1.07
CA VAL A 95 12.73 22.71 1.67
C VAL A 95 14.02 22.05 1.15
N ARG A 96 13.98 20.73 0.88
CA ARG A 96 15.14 19.97 0.42
C ARG A 96 15.41 20.19 -1.08
N ASP A 97 14.36 20.25 -1.89
CA ASP A 97 14.47 20.47 -3.34
C ASP A 97 14.94 21.90 -3.71
N GLN A 98 14.60 22.89 -2.87
CA GLN A 98 15.10 24.28 -3.03
C GLN A 98 16.59 24.45 -2.76
N SER A 99 17.29 23.46 -2.19
CA SER A 99 18.75 23.50 -2.01
C SER A 99 19.57 23.16 -3.26
N SER A 100 18.92 22.76 -4.36
CA SER A 100 19.59 22.42 -5.63
C SER A 100 19.69 23.59 -6.63
N PHE A 101 19.19 24.78 -6.29
CA PHE A 101 19.36 26.00 -7.09
C PHE A 101 20.21 27.05 -6.35
N CYS A 102 21.46 26.72 -6.01
CA CYS A 102 22.50 27.75 -5.82
C CYS A 102 23.88 27.25 -6.25
N CYS A 103 23.96 26.57 -7.40
CA CYS A 103 25.24 26.30 -8.08
C CYS A 103 25.46 27.20 -9.29
N ILE A 104 24.58 28.17 -9.60
CA ILE A 104 24.70 28.95 -10.82
C ILE A 104 24.45 30.42 -10.51
N TRP A 105 25.52 31.17 -10.24
CA TRP A 105 25.89 32.46 -10.87
C TRP A 105 27.06 33.11 -10.10
N LYS A 106 28.26 32.92 -10.68
CA LYS A 106 29.35 33.90 -10.85
C LYS A 106 29.55 34.98 -9.78
N GLY A 107 30.72 34.91 -9.13
CA GLY A 107 31.68 36.02 -9.12
C GLY A 107 31.35 37.27 -8.28
N ALA A 108 32.28 37.54 -7.37
CA ALA A 108 32.74 38.87 -6.99
C ALA A 108 31.82 39.79 -6.15
N THR A 109 32.42 40.19 -5.03
CA THR A 109 32.27 41.48 -4.34
C THR A 109 31.15 41.62 -3.31
N ARG A 110 31.57 41.37 -2.07
CA ARG A 110 31.11 42.00 -0.82
C ARG A 110 30.76 43.48 -1.03
N ILE A 111 29.50 43.85 -0.82
CA ILE A 111 29.10 45.24 -0.56
C ILE A 111 28.09 45.24 0.60
N GLN A 112 28.46 45.94 1.67
CA GLN A 112 27.58 46.32 2.80
C GLN A 112 26.52 47.32 2.34
N PHE A 113 25.26 47.14 2.75
CA PHE A 113 24.26 48.18 3.06
C PHE A 113 23.16 47.45 3.86
N GLY A 114 22.64 47.89 5.00
CA GLY A 114 22.38 49.24 5.47
C GLY A 114 20.90 49.29 5.84
N ASN A 115 20.60 49.40 7.14
CA ASN A 115 19.32 49.75 7.79
C ASN A 115 18.04 48.98 7.44
N TRP A 116 17.52 48.24 8.44
CA TRP A 116 16.08 48.06 8.62
C TRP A 116 15.72 48.23 10.11
N ILE A 117 15.12 49.38 10.43
CA ILE A 117 14.44 49.64 11.70
C ILE A 117 12.96 49.35 11.48
N PRO A 118 12.35 48.46 12.28
CA PRO A 118 10.96 48.63 12.70
C PRO A 118 10.97 49.00 14.20
N GLY A 119 10.58 50.22 14.60
CA GLY A 119 9.18 50.56 14.86
C GLY A 119 8.64 49.66 15.98
N GLY A 120 8.78 49.99 17.26
CA GLY A 120 7.91 50.95 17.96
C GLY A 120 6.91 50.18 18.82
N VAL A 121 7.14 50.11 20.14
CA VAL A 121 6.15 49.62 21.12
C VAL A 121 5.90 50.73 22.14
N ASN A 122 4.64 50.90 22.52
CA ASN A 122 4.14 51.91 23.45
C ASN A 122 4.73 51.75 24.86
#